data_AF-P78694-F1
#
_entry.id   AF-P78694-F1
#
_cell.length_a   1.000
_cell.length_b   1.000
_cell.length_c   1.000
_cell.angle_alpha   90.00
_cell.angle_beta   90.00
_cell.angle_gamma   90.00
#
_symmetry.space_group_name_H-M   'P 1'
#
loop_
_entity.id
_entity.type
_entity.pdbx_description
1 polymer ?
#
loop_
_entity_poly.entity_id
_entity_poly.type
_entity_poly.pdbx_seq_one_letter_code
_entity_poly.pdbx_strand_id
1 'polypeptide(L)'
;DLRKLAVNMVPFPRLHFFMVGFAPLTSRGAHSFRAVSVPELTQQMFDPKNMMAASDFRNGRYLTCSAIFRGRVAMKEVEDQMRNVQSKNSSYFVEWIP
;
A
#
# COMPACT_ATOMS: atom_id res chain seq x y z
N ASP A 1 10.43 -13.69 2.69
CA ASP A 1 10.07 -14.79 3.60
C ASP A 1 8.84 -14.39 4.40
N LEU A 2 7.92 -15.32 4.63
CA LEU A 2 6.64 -15.04 5.30
C LEU A 2 6.83 -14.66 6.77
N ARG A 3 7.85 -15.20 7.44
CA ARG A 3 8.15 -14.85 8.84
C ARG A 3 8.53 -13.38 8.98
N LYS A 4 9.36 -12.86 8.08
CA LYS A 4 9.74 -11.44 8.07
C LYS A 4 8.54 -10.52 7.87
N LEU A 5 7.61 -10.90 6.99
CA LEU A 5 6.38 -10.13 6.77
C LEU A 5 5.52 -10.11 8.05
N ALA A 6 5.34 -11.26 8.69
CA ALA A 6 4.56 -11.36 9.93
C ALA A 6 5.16 -10.51 11.06
N VAL A 7 6.48 -10.54 11.24
CA VAL A 7 7.17 -9.74 12.26
C VAL A 7 7.00 -8.24 12.03
N ASN A 8 7.03 -7.79 10.76
CA ASN A 8 6.92 -6.37 10.44
C ASN A 8 5.48 -5.84 10.48
N MET A 9 4.48 -6.71 10.25
CA MET A 9 3.07 -6.31 10.09
C MET A 9 2.20 -6.55 11.32
N VAL A 10 2.67 -7.34 12.31
CA VAL A 10 1.88 -7.69 13.50
C VAL A 10 2.54 -7.12 14.75
N PRO A 11 2.22 -5.88 15.14
CA PRO A 11 2.77 -5.27 16.35
C PRO A 11 2.22 -5.91 17.64
N PHE A 12 1.02 -6.47 17.59
CA PHE A 12 0.38 -7.15 18.72
C PHE A 12 -0.23 -8.49 18.28
N PRO A 13 -0.11 -9.57 19.08
CA PRO A 13 -0.57 -10.91 18.69
C PRO A 13 -2.05 -10.99 18.28
N ARG A 14 -2.92 -10.15 18.87
CA ARG A 14 -4.36 -10.12 18.56
C ARG A 14 -4.72 -9.23 17.37
N LEU A 15 -3.82 -8.35 16.93
CA LEU A 15 -4.03 -7.43 15.80
C LEU A 15 -3.30 -7.94 14.55
N HIS A 16 -3.77 -9.06 14.01
CA HIS A 16 -3.16 -9.74 12.85
C HIS A 16 -4.10 -9.86 11.64
N PHE A 17 -5.19 -9.08 11.62
CA PHE A 17 -6.06 -8.97 10.45
C PHE A 17 -5.58 -7.86 9.54
N PHE A 18 -5.36 -8.19 8.27
CA PHE A 18 -4.86 -7.24 7.28
C PHE A 18 -5.96 -6.79 6.33
N MET A 19 -5.93 -5.51 5.98
CA MET A 19 -6.61 -5.02 4.78
C MET A 19 -5.64 -5.18 3.61
N VAL A 20 -6.13 -5.81 2.53
CA VAL A 20 -5.33 -6.04 1.32
C VAL A 20 -5.88 -5.15 0.21
N GLY A 21 -4.98 -4.48 -0.50
CA GLY A 21 -5.29 -3.73 -1.71
C GLY A 21 -4.46 -4.24 -2.88
N PHE A 22 -4.92 -3.99 -4.10
CA PHE A 22 -4.18 -4.34 -5.30
C PHE A 22 -4.24 -3.21 -6.32
N ALA A 23 -3.10 -2.92 -6.95
CA ALA A 23 -3.01 -2.00 -8.07
C ALA A 23 -2.07 -2.59 -9.14
N PRO A 24 -2.39 -2.47 -10.44
CA PRO A 24 -3.58 -1.80 -10.99
C PRO A 24 -4.80 -2.72 -11.10
N LEU A 25 -5.99 -2.24 -10.72
CA LEU A 25 -7.26 -2.92 -11.02
C LEU A 25 -7.77 -2.45 -12.38
N THR A 26 -7.63 -3.28 -13.40
CA THR A 26 -8.03 -2.95 -14.77
C THR A 26 -8.83 -4.08 -15.42
N SER A 27 -9.75 -3.69 -16.30
CA SER A 27 -10.51 -4.62 -17.13
C SER A 27 -9.61 -5.19 -18.22
N ARG A 28 -9.92 -6.41 -18.70
CA ARG A 28 -9.18 -7.10 -19.77
C ARG A 28 -8.98 -6.23 -21.02
N GLY A 29 -9.96 -5.41 -21.39
CA GLY A 29 -9.89 -4.54 -22.57
C GLY A 29 -9.13 -3.22 -22.36
N ALA A 30 -8.88 -2.80 -21.12
CA ALA A 30 -8.27 -1.52 -20.79
C ALA A 30 -6.78 -1.65 -20.41
N HIS A 31 -6.22 -2.86 -20.42
CA HIS A 31 -4.83 -3.12 -20.03
C HIS A 31 -3.80 -2.34 -20.87
N SER A 32 -4.02 -2.21 -22.18
CA SER A 32 -3.05 -1.60 -23.10
C SER A 32 -3.03 -0.07 -23.09
N PHE A 33 -4.07 0.57 -22.53
CA PHE A 33 -4.24 2.02 -22.56
C PHE A 33 -3.85 2.70 -21.25
N ARG A 34 -3.45 1.93 -20.23
CA ARG A 34 -3.13 2.48 -18.91
C ARG A 34 -1.62 2.67 -18.76
N ALA A 35 -1.24 3.87 -18.33
CA ALA A 35 0.10 4.08 -17.85
C ALA A 35 0.33 3.26 -16.57
N VAL A 36 1.44 2.53 -16.54
CA VAL A 36 1.85 1.65 -15.44
C VAL A 36 3.17 2.20 -14.89
N SER A 37 3.13 3.44 -14.40
CA SER A 37 4.28 4.07 -13.75
C SER A 37 4.28 3.82 -12.24
N VAL A 38 5.46 3.86 -11.61
CA VAL A 38 5.57 3.69 -10.15
C VAL A 38 4.75 4.72 -9.36
N PRO A 39 4.74 6.02 -9.71
CA PRO A 39 3.93 7.01 -9.00
C PRO A 39 2.42 6.75 -9.11
N GLU A 40 1.93 6.39 -10.29
CA GLU A 40 0.50 6.09 -10.50
C GLU A 40 0.08 4.82 -9.74
N LEU A 41 0.90 3.76 -9.78
CA LEU A 41 0.65 2.54 -9.02
C LEU A 41 0.64 2.80 -7.53
N THR A 42 1.58 3.60 -7.03
CA THR A 42 1.68 3.93 -5.61
C THR A 42 0.46 4.73 -5.16
N GLN A 43 0.01 5.71 -5.95
CA GLN A 43 -1.23 6.45 -5.65
C GLN A 43 -2.46 5.54 -5.65
N GLN A 44 -2.58 4.66 -6.65
CA GLN A 44 -3.70 3.73 -6.73
C GLN A 44 -3.72 2.75 -5.55
N MET A 45 -2.57 2.28 -5.08
CA MET A 45 -2.50 1.36 -3.94
C MET A 45 -3.09 1.96 -2.65
N PHE A 46 -3.00 3.28 -2.48
CA PHE A 46 -3.57 4.01 -1.35
C PHE A 46 -4.95 4.63 -1.65
N ASP A 47 -5.60 4.27 -2.76
CA ASP A 47 -6.98 4.65 -3.03
C ASP A 47 -7.94 3.69 -2.28
N PRO A 48 -8.89 4.19 -1.47
CA PRO A 48 -9.87 3.35 -0.79
C PRO A 48 -10.64 2.40 -1.73
N LYS A 49 -10.82 2.79 -3.00
CA LYS A 49 -11.54 1.99 -4.01
C LYS A 49 -10.80 0.74 -4.43
N ASN A 50 -9.49 0.68 -4.20
CA ASN A 50 -8.64 -0.46 -4.58
C ASN A 50 -8.40 -1.44 -3.41
N MET A 51 -9.04 -1.18 -2.26
CA MET A 51 -9.04 -2.08 -1.12
C MET A 51 -10.04 -3.23 -1.34
N MET A 52 -9.65 -4.44 -0.95
CA MET A 52 -10.47 -5.65 -1.02
C MET A 52 -11.35 -5.85 0.22
N ALA A 53 -11.20 -4.98 1.22
CA ALA A 53 -12.08 -4.92 2.38
C ALA A 53 -13.07 -3.77 2.20
N ALA A 54 -14.35 -4.02 2.48
CA ALA A 54 -15.41 -3.01 2.43
C ALA A 54 -15.36 -2.09 3.67
N SER A 55 -14.22 -1.46 3.89
CA SER A 55 -13.93 -0.59 5.03
C SER A 55 -13.16 0.64 4.56
N ASP A 56 -13.55 1.82 5.04
CA ASP A 56 -12.82 3.06 4.75
C ASP A 56 -11.65 3.21 5.73
N PHE A 57 -10.41 3.15 5.22
CA PHE A 57 -9.21 3.31 6.06
C PHE A 57 -9.09 4.72 6.65
N ARG A 58 -9.80 5.73 6.09
CA ARG A 58 -9.78 7.12 6.59
C ARG A 58 -10.44 7.25 7.97
N ASN A 59 -11.26 6.28 8.36
CA ASN A 59 -11.87 6.22 9.70
C ASN A 59 -10.90 5.69 10.77
N GLY A 60 -9.68 5.30 10.39
CA GLY A 60 -8.67 4.77 11.29
C GLY A 60 -7.27 5.28 10.95
N ARG A 61 -6.27 4.59 11.49
CA ARG A 61 -4.87 4.83 11.21
C ARG A 61 -4.15 3.52 10.87
N TYR A 62 -3.20 3.59 9.96
CA TYR A 62 -2.30 2.49 9.66
C TYR A 62 -1.31 2.28 10.80
N LEU A 63 -1.31 1.07 11.37
CA LEU A 63 -0.30 0.63 12.32
C LEU A 63 1.00 0.27 11.58
N THR A 64 0.86 -0.56 10.54
CA THR A 64 1.97 -1.06 9.72
C THR A 64 1.46 -1.24 8.30
N CYS A 65 2.28 -0.96 7.30
CA CYS A 65 1.96 -1.19 5.90
C CYS A 65 3.12 -1.89 5.18
N SER A 66 2.79 -2.76 4.23
CA SER A 66 3.77 -3.38 3.34
C SER A 66 3.26 -3.29 1.92
N ALA A 67 4.12 -2.80 1.03
CA ALA A 67 3.86 -2.68 -0.39
C ALA A 67 4.78 -3.63 -1.15
N ILE A 68 4.22 -4.40 -2.09
CA ILE A 68 4.98 -5.36 -2.89
C ILE A 68 4.85 -4.95 -4.36
N PHE A 69 5.94 -4.41 -4.90
CA PHE A 69 6.04 -4.08 -6.32
C PHE A 69 6.57 -5.29 -7.10
N ARG A 70 5.99 -5.55 -8.28
CA ARG A 70 6.40 -6.64 -9.18
C ARG A 70 6.71 -6.09 -10.56
N GLY A 71 7.72 -6.66 -11.20
CA GLY A 71 8.15 -6.26 -12.55
C GLY A 71 9.51 -5.54 -12.55
N ARG A 72 9.85 -4.93 -13.70
CA ARG A 72 11.07 -4.13 -13.84
C ARG A 72 10.79 -2.71 -13.36
N VAL A 73 11.07 -2.46 -12.09
CA VAL A 73 10.86 -1.17 -11.43
C VAL A 73 12.17 -0.65 -10.85
N ALA A 74 12.38 0.66 -10.91
CA ALA A 74 13.53 1.30 -10.31
C ALA A 74 13.30 1.45 -8.79
N MET A 75 14.17 0.83 -7.99
CA MET A 75 14.02 0.82 -6.52
C MET A 75 14.02 2.23 -5.92
N LYS A 76 14.87 3.12 -6.45
CA LYS A 76 14.92 4.53 -6.02
C LYS A 76 13.57 5.23 -6.18
N GLU A 77 12.93 5.06 -7.33
CA GLU A 77 11.64 5.69 -7.60
C GLU A 77 10.55 5.16 -6.65
N VAL A 78 10.57 3.85 -6.37
CA VAL A 78 9.64 3.23 -5.41
C VAL A 78 9.82 3.83 -4.01
N GLU A 79 11.06 3.93 -3.52
CA GLU A 79 11.35 4.49 -2.20
C GLU A 79 10.94 5.97 -2.09
N ASP A 80 11.24 6.77 -3.13
CA ASP A 80 10.87 8.18 -3.18
C ASP A 80 9.34 8.37 -3.17
N GLN A 81 8.60 7.55 -3.93
CA GLN A 81 7.14 7.62 -3.95
C GLN A 81 6.49 7.15 -2.65
N MET A 82 6.99 6.06 -2.04
CA MET A 82 6.49 5.59 -0.75
C MET A 82 6.69 6.62 0.36
N ARG A 83 7.86 7.27 0.40
CA ARG A 83 8.14 8.36 1.35
C ARG A 83 7.23 9.56 1.14
N ASN A 84 6.98 9.93 -0.12
CA ASN A 84 6.07 11.02 -0.46
C ASN A 84 4.64 10.74 0.03
N VAL A 85 4.15 9.50 -0.13
CA VAL A 85 2.83 9.10 0.38
C VAL A 85 2.77 9.16 1.90
N GLN A 86 3.78 8.61 2.59
CA GLN A 86 3.85 8.67 4.06
C GLN A 86 3.83 10.12 4.56
N SER A 87 4.59 11.01 3.92
CA SER A 87 4.65 12.42 4.29
C SER A 87 3.32 13.16 4.05
N LYS A 88 2.65 12.91 2.92
CA LYS A 88 1.35 13.53 2.60
C LYS A 88 0.23 13.05 3.50
N ASN A 89 0.28 11.78 3.90
CA ASN A 89 -0.78 11.10 4.64
C ASN A 89 -0.39 10.85 6.10
N SER A 90 0.55 11.62 6.66
CA SER A 90 1.11 11.40 8.00
C SER A 90 0.06 11.28 9.10
N SER A 91 -1.05 12.01 9.00
CA SER A 91 -2.19 11.94 9.93
C SER A 91 -2.90 10.57 9.96
N TYR A 92 -2.83 9.82 8.87
CA TYR A 92 -3.37 8.46 8.75
C TYR A 92 -2.39 7.39 9.21
N PHE A 93 -1.15 7.74 9.55
CA PHE A 93 -0.19 6.83 10.17
C PHE A 93 -0.12 7.08 11.68
N VAL A 94 0.28 6.04 12.40
CA VAL A 94 0.43 6.09 13.84
C VAL A 94 1.83 6.60 14.19
N GLU A 95 1.94 7.63 15.03
CA GLU A 95 3.21 8.31 15.32
C GLU A 95 4.19 7.48 16.16
N TRP A 96 3.69 6.55 16.98
CA TRP A 96 4.53 5.74 17.87
C TRP A 96 5.16 4.52 17.18
N ILE A 97 4.78 4.22 15.94
CA ILE A 97 5.48 3.29 15.05
C ILE A 97 6.13 4.15 13.95
N PRO A 98 7.45 4.41 14.01
CA PRO A 98 8.13 5.27 13.05
C PRO A 98 8.14 4.70 11.62
#